data_AF-A0A1H4SG05-F1
#
_entry.id   AF-A0A1H4SG05-F1
#
_cell.length_a   1.000
_cell.length_b   1.000
_cell.length_c   1.000
_cell.angle_alpha   90.00
_cell.angle_beta   90.00
_cell.angle_gamma   90.00
#
_symmetry.space_group_name_H-M   'P 1'
#
loop_
_entity.id
_entity.type
_entity.pdbx_description
1 polymer ?
#
loop_
_entity_poly.entity_id
_entity_poly.type
_entity_poly.pdbx_seq_one_letter_code
_entity_poly.pdbx_strand_id
1 'polypeptide(L)'
;MNVRSLVLEISRVVILARDDGTSCVATPERLREVAYWPTTVGSMWRPPLLNNAESLIEEHTPGDVPGASWWVLHGNAEPEVQIDLTLEDGSSPTVHRLGNVWAIEWVSIPQKAFLYRSDRPEDSQPHRIRMIRPSYLPPAPYPDNHW
;
A
#
# COMPACT_ATOMS: atom_id res chain seq x y z
N MET A 1 -20.78 -11.25 -5.99
CA MET A 1 -19.62 -11.22 -5.07
C MET A 1 -19.38 -9.78 -4.70
N ASN A 2 -19.36 -9.43 -3.41
CA ASN A 2 -19.23 -8.05 -3.00
C ASN A 2 -17.75 -7.61 -3.14
N VAL A 3 -17.53 -6.42 -3.68
CA VAL A 3 -16.19 -5.82 -3.83
C VAL A 3 -16.20 -4.52 -3.06
N ARG A 4 -15.29 -4.38 -2.11
CA ARG A 4 -15.08 -3.15 -1.35
C ARG A 4 -13.85 -2.44 -1.91
N SER A 5 -13.82 -1.11 -1.80
CA SER A 5 -12.72 -0.29 -2.29
C SER A 5 -12.20 0.64 -1.19
N LEU A 6 -10.88 0.79 -1.14
CA LEU A 6 -10.16 1.80 -0.38
C LEU A 6 -9.38 2.64 -1.38
N VAL A 7 -9.70 3.94 -1.46
CA VAL A 7 -8.93 4.90 -2.25
C VAL A 7 -8.02 5.65 -1.30
N LEU A 8 -6.72 5.56 -1.53
CA LEU A 8 -5.71 6.30 -0.80
C LEU A 8 -5.69 7.75 -1.30
N GLU A 9 -5.69 8.71 -0.38
CA GLU A 9 -5.92 10.12 -0.65
C GLU A 9 -4.74 10.80 -1.36
N ILE A 10 -3.50 10.48 -0.94
CA ILE A 10 -2.27 11.11 -1.43
C ILE A 10 -1.87 10.50 -2.77
N SER A 11 -1.71 9.17 -2.78
CA SER A 11 -1.22 8.41 -3.93
C SER A 11 -2.29 8.16 -5.00
N ARG A 12 -3.58 8.32 -4.63
CA ARG A 12 -4.73 7.90 -5.44
C ARG A 12 -4.77 6.40 -5.75
N VAL A 13 -3.87 5.59 -5.18
CA VAL A 13 -3.89 4.14 -5.31
C VAL A 13 -5.21 3.62 -4.77
N VAL A 14 -5.82 2.70 -5.52
CA VAL A 14 -7.06 2.04 -5.15
C VAL A 14 -6.78 0.58 -4.83
N ILE A 15 -7.15 0.20 -3.61
CA ILE A 15 -7.10 -1.18 -3.14
C ILE A 15 -8.51 -1.73 -3.14
N LEU A 16 -8.70 -2.81 -3.86
CA LEU A 16 -9.96 -3.52 -3.96
C LEU A 16 -9.84 -4.84 -3.21
N ALA A 17 -10.83 -5.15 -2.39
CA ALA A 17 -10.87 -6.39 -1.62
C ALA A 17 -12.24 -7.05 -1.76
N ARG A 18 -12.23 -8.37 -1.81
CA ARG A 18 -13.40 -9.23 -1.80
C ARG A 18 -13.54 -9.92 -0.46
N ASP A 19 -14.74 -10.44 -0.21
CA ASP A 19 -15.05 -11.14 1.05
C ASP A 19 -14.34 -12.50 1.16
N ASP A 20 -13.83 -13.05 0.06
CA ASP A 20 -12.98 -14.26 0.03
C ASP A 20 -11.49 -13.98 0.32
N GLY A 21 -11.15 -12.73 0.69
CA GLY A 21 -9.80 -12.28 0.98
C GLY A 21 -8.93 -12.01 -0.25
N THR A 22 -9.45 -12.21 -1.45
CA THR A 22 -8.72 -11.84 -2.68
C THR A 22 -8.73 -10.32 -2.85
N SER A 23 -7.62 -9.78 -3.34
CA SER A 23 -7.45 -8.33 -3.48
C SER A 23 -6.75 -7.97 -4.78
N CYS A 24 -6.94 -6.73 -5.23
CA CYS A 24 -6.17 -6.17 -6.31
C CYS A 24 -5.89 -4.68 -6.07
N VAL A 25 -4.88 -4.20 -6.79
CA VAL A 25 -4.39 -2.84 -6.72
C VAL A 25 -4.57 -2.21 -8.10
N ALA A 26 -5.03 -0.97 -8.11
CA ALA A 26 -5.39 -0.25 -9.33
C ALA A 26 -5.27 1.26 -9.15
N THR A 27 -5.31 1.98 -10.26
CA THR A 27 -5.51 3.43 -10.26
C THR A 27 -7.00 3.80 -10.32
N PRO A 28 -7.39 5.06 -10.00
CA PRO A 28 -8.78 5.51 -10.09
C PRO A 28 -9.37 5.43 -11.50
N GLU A 29 -8.55 5.62 -12.54
CA GLU A 29 -8.97 5.51 -13.93
C GLU A 29 -9.44 4.08 -14.24
N ARG A 30 -8.67 3.11 -13.74
CA ARG A 30 -8.94 1.68 -13.87
C ARG A 30 -10.11 1.21 -13.01
N LEU A 31 -10.50 1.96 -11.97
CA LEU A 31 -11.65 1.66 -11.13
C LEU A 31 -12.95 1.50 -11.93
N ARG A 32 -13.13 2.31 -12.99
CA ARG A 32 -14.33 2.28 -13.85
C ARG A 32 -14.47 0.97 -14.62
N GLU A 33 -13.37 0.23 -14.77
CA GLU A 33 -13.32 -1.02 -15.52
C GLU A 33 -13.50 -2.26 -14.62
N VAL A 34 -13.47 -2.11 -13.30
CA VAL A 34 -13.49 -3.21 -12.32
C VAL A 34 -14.67 -4.15 -12.51
N ALA A 35 -15.83 -3.62 -12.90
CA ALA A 35 -17.03 -4.41 -13.19
C ALA A 35 -16.85 -5.40 -14.35
N TYR A 36 -15.89 -5.14 -15.25
CA TYR A 36 -15.58 -5.97 -16.41
C TYR A 36 -14.37 -6.89 -16.19
N TRP A 37 -13.74 -6.82 -15.02
CA TRP A 37 -12.54 -7.59 -14.75
C TRP A 37 -12.85 -9.07 -14.56
N PRO A 38 -11.99 -9.99 -15.05
CA PRO A 38 -12.17 -11.41 -14.83
C PRO A 38 -12.26 -11.69 -13.33
N THR A 39 -13.23 -12.50 -12.93
CA THR A 39 -13.44 -12.81 -11.51
C THR A 39 -12.44 -13.82 -10.96
N THR A 40 -11.69 -14.47 -11.86
CA THR A 40 -10.71 -15.52 -11.56
C THR A 40 -9.44 -14.98 -10.91
N VAL A 41 -9.00 -15.65 -9.84
CA VAL A 41 -7.70 -15.41 -9.19
C VAL A 41 -6.56 -15.65 -10.19
N GLY A 42 -5.53 -14.80 -10.16
CA GLY A 42 -4.35 -14.88 -11.04
C GLY A 42 -4.46 -14.06 -12.33
N SER A 43 -5.64 -13.49 -12.64
CA SER A 43 -5.81 -12.55 -13.76
C SER A 43 -5.35 -11.14 -13.38
N MET A 44 -6.00 -10.55 -12.38
CA MET A 44 -5.65 -9.29 -11.70
C MET A 44 -5.90 -9.37 -10.20
N TRP A 45 -6.81 -10.25 -9.79
CA TRP A 45 -7.06 -10.59 -8.39
C TRP A 45 -5.96 -11.49 -7.87
N ARG A 46 -5.27 -11.02 -6.85
CA ARG A 46 -4.29 -11.80 -6.12
C ARG A 46 -5.00 -12.60 -5.02
N PRO A 47 -4.55 -13.83 -4.74
CA PRO A 47 -5.00 -14.55 -3.55
C PRO A 47 -4.71 -13.71 -2.29
N PRO A 48 -5.36 -14.00 -1.15
CA PRO A 48 -4.95 -13.43 0.12
C PRO A 48 -3.44 -13.57 0.25
N LEU A 49 -2.75 -12.47 0.57
CA LEU A 49 -1.33 -12.57 0.89
C LEU A 49 -1.22 -13.49 2.10
N LEU A 50 -0.20 -14.36 2.12
CA LEU A 50 0.04 -15.22 3.27
C LEU A 50 0.09 -14.38 4.55
N ASN A 51 -0.32 -14.94 5.68
CA ASN A 51 -0.12 -14.27 6.97
C ASN A 51 1.37 -13.92 7.07
N ASN A 52 1.67 -12.64 7.26
CA ASN A 52 3.00 -12.01 7.27
C ASN A 52 3.56 -11.52 5.93
N ALA A 53 2.89 -11.70 4.80
CA ALA A 53 3.36 -11.15 3.54
C ALA A 53 3.07 -9.64 3.47
N GLU A 54 4.14 -8.90 3.21
CA GLU A 54 4.15 -7.46 2.97
C GLU A 54 4.25 -7.25 1.46
N SER A 55 3.50 -6.30 0.93
CA SER A 55 3.58 -5.91 -0.47
C SER A 55 3.74 -4.40 -0.55
N LEU A 56 4.70 -3.97 -1.36
CA LEU A 56 4.91 -2.56 -1.63
C LEU A 56 4.23 -2.25 -2.98
N ILE A 57 3.33 -1.26 -2.98
CA ILE A 57 2.75 -0.77 -4.24
C ILE A 57 3.49 0.51 -4.58
N GLU A 58 4.21 0.48 -5.69
CA GLU A 58 4.78 1.67 -6.32
C GLU A 58 4.05 1.92 -7.63
N GLU A 59 2.81 2.41 -7.53
CA GLU A 59 2.04 2.86 -8.70
C GLU A 59 2.44 4.31 -9.01
N HIS A 60 3.66 4.48 -9.52
CA HIS A 60 4.29 5.73 -10.02
C HIS A 60 5.09 6.56 -8.99
N THR A 61 6.42 6.50 -9.08
CA THR A 61 7.37 7.36 -8.35
C THR A 61 7.19 8.83 -8.72
N PRO A 62 6.71 9.76 -7.86
CA PRO A 62 6.71 11.19 -8.17
C PRO A 62 8.12 11.54 -8.65
N GLY A 63 8.19 12.30 -9.74
CA GLY A 63 9.33 12.32 -10.65
C GLY A 63 10.74 12.58 -10.08
N ASP A 64 11.64 13.07 -10.92
CA ASP A 64 13.03 13.35 -10.51
C ASP A 64 13.09 14.61 -9.63
N VAL A 65 12.29 14.65 -8.57
CA VAL A 65 12.18 15.77 -7.66
C VAL A 65 13.17 15.55 -6.52
N PRO A 66 14.06 16.52 -6.24
CA PRO A 66 14.97 16.46 -5.08
C PRO A 66 14.24 16.59 -3.72
N GLY A 67 12.91 16.44 -3.70
CA GLY A 67 12.04 16.63 -2.54
C GLY A 67 11.36 15.34 -2.09
N ALA A 68 10.42 15.49 -1.15
CA ALA A 68 9.64 14.37 -0.64
C ALA A 68 8.75 13.73 -1.72
N SER A 69 8.63 12.42 -1.65
CA SER A 69 7.77 11.57 -2.49
C SER A 69 6.65 10.98 -1.64
N TRP A 70 5.54 10.57 -2.25
CA TRP A 70 4.60 9.71 -1.57
C TRP A 70 5.05 8.24 -1.61
N TRP A 71 4.63 7.44 -0.64
CA TRP A 71 4.93 6.02 -0.50
C TRP A 71 3.66 5.26 -0.11
N VAL A 72 3.51 4.03 -0.58
CA VAL A 72 2.39 3.15 -0.19
C VAL A 72 2.92 1.78 0.21
N LEU A 73 2.55 1.34 1.41
CA LEU A 73 2.77 -0.02 1.88
C LEU A 73 1.42 -0.67 2.15
N HIS A 74 1.25 -1.92 1.75
CA HIS A 74 0.03 -2.66 2.06
C HIS A 74 0.32 -4.13 2.34
N GLY A 75 -0.64 -4.82 2.92
CA GLY A 75 -0.49 -6.24 3.22
C GLY A 75 -1.80 -6.87 3.64
N ASN A 76 -1.72 -8.13 4.08
CA ASN A 76 -2.84 -8.79 4.74
C ASN A 76 -2.53 -9.08 6.22
N ALA A 77 -3.56 -8.97 7.04
CA ALA A 77 -3.60 -9.36 8.44
C ALA A 77 -5.06 -9.52 8.88
N GLU A 78 -5.34 -10.37 9.86
CA GLU A 78 -6.69 -10.43 10.43
C GLU A 78 -7.10 -9.06 11.05
N PRO A 79 -8.41 -8.75 11.12
CA PRO A 79 -8.89 -7.45 11.60
C PRO A 79 -8.41 -7.07 13.01
N GLU A 80 -8.21 -8.06 13.87
CA GLU A 80 -7.75 -7.90 15.26
C GLU A 80 -6.24 -7.65 15.40
N VAL A 81 -5.44 -7.95 14.36
CA VAL A 81 -4.00 -7.71 14.39
C VAL A 81 -3.74 -6.22 14.36
N GLN A 82 -3.10 -5.65 15.37
CA GLN A 82 -2.70 -4.23 15.34
C GLN A 82 -1.51 -4.07 14.40
N ILE A 83 -1.52 -3.00 13.61
CA ILE A 83 -0.49 -2.68 12.63
C ILE A 83 -0.09 -1.23 12.89
N ASP A 84 1.21 -0.99 13.04
CA ASP A 84 1.76 0.35 13.23
C ASP A 84 3.01 0.53 12.35
N LEU A 85 3.22 1.74 11.85
CA LEU A 85 4.43 2.10 11.10
C LEU A 85 5.05 3.34 11.72
N THR A 86 6.34 3.28 12.00
CA THR A 86 7.14 4.43 12.45
C THR A 86 8.26 4.69 11.45
N LEU A 87 8.44 5.93 11.03
CA LEU A 87 9.54 6.34 10.16
C LEU A 87 10.79 6.69 10.98
N GLU A 88 11.96 6.74 10.32
CA GLU A 88 13.24 7.08 10.96
C GLU A 88 13.25 8.49 11.59
N ASP A 89 12.45 9.42 11.06
CA ASP A 89 12.22 10.75 11.64
C ASP A 89 11.23 10.78 12.83
N GLY A 90 10.66 9.63 13.21
CA GLY A 90 9.71 9.49 14.32
C GLY A 90 8.25 9.75 13.96
N SER A 91 7.93 10.07 12.70
CA SER A 91 6.54 10.17 12.26
C SER A 91 5.85 8.81 12.18
N SER A 92 4.53 8.81 12.39
CA SER A 92 3.69 7.60 12.37
C SER A 92 2.50 7.79 11.43
N PRO A 93 2.61 7.35 10.17
CA PRO A 93 1.53 7.44 9.19
C PRO A 93 0.25 6.69 9.61
N THR A 94 -0.88 7.12 9.07
CA THR A 94 -2.19 6.50 9.38
C THR A 94 -2.33 5.15 8.69
N VAL A 95 -2.83 4.15 9.43
CA VAL A 95 -3.16 2.83 8.89
C VAL A 95 -4.63 2.79 8.46
N HIS A 96 -4.85 2.50 7.18
CA HIS A 96 -6.14 2.28 6.59
C HIS A 96 -6.47 0.79 6.53
N ARG A 97 -7.75 0.43 6.67
CA ARG A 97 -8.21 -0.96 6.63
C ARG A 97 -9.38 -1.18 5.68
N LEU A 98 -9.36 -2.36 5.05
CA LEU A 98 -10.41 -2.88 4.19
C LEU A 98 -10.54 -4.40 4.41
N GLY A 99 -11.29 -4.79 5.45
CA GLY A 99 -11.33 -6.19 5.88
C GLY A 99 -9.95 -6.66 6.34
N ASN A 100 -9.43 -7.72 5.71
CA ASN A 100 -8.12 -8.30 6.02
C ASN A 100 -6.97 -7.56 5.33
N VAL A 101 -7.27 -6.61 4.43
CA VAL A 101 -6.25 -5.78 3.78
C VAL A 101 -6.01 -4.54 4.62
N TRP A 102 -4.74 -4.22 4.86
CA TRP A 102 -4.32 -2.96 5.45
C TRP A 102 -3.43 -2.21 4.46
N ALA A 103 -3.44 -0.88 4.55
CA ALA A 103 -2.61 -0.01 3.73
C ALA A 103 -2.19 1.24 4.49
N ILE A 104 -1.03 1.77 4.16
CA ILE A 104 -0.43 2.93 4.80
C ILE A 104 0.15 3.79 3.68
N GLU A 105 -0.16 5.08 3.68
CA GLU A 105 0.47 6.04 2.78
C GLU A 105 1.00 7.26 3.54
N TRP A 106 2.08 7.84 3.03
CA TRP A 106 2.71 9.04 3.59
C TRP A 106 3.58 9.74 2.55
N VAL A 107 4.04 10.94 2.89
CA VAL A 107 4.98 11.74 2.07
C VAL A 107 6.30 11.90 2.82
N SER A 108 7.41 11.45 2.22
CA SER A 108 8.76 11.66 2.77
C SER A 108 9.86 11.50 1.72
N ILE A 109 11.06 12.00 2.04
CA ILE A 109 12.30 11.60 1.34
C ILE A 109 12.60 10.11 1.63
N PRO A 110 13.38 9.41 0.78
CA PRO A 110 13.77 8.03 1.05
C PRO A 110 14.42 7.87 2.42
N GLN A 111 13.81 7.07 3.28
CA GLN A 111 14.27 6.79 4.64
C GLN A 111 13.86 5.38 5.07
N LYS A 112 14.27 4.96 6.27
CA LYS A 112 13.83 3.67 6.84
C LYS A 112 12.44 3.82 7.44
N ALA A 113 11.68 2.72 7.39
CA ALA A 113 10.44 2.58 8.13
C ALA A 113 10.48 1.28 8.96
N PHE A 114 9.74 1.29 10.06
CA PHE A 114 9.70 0.23 11.05
C PHE A 114 8.25 -0.20 11.21
N LEU A 115 7.91 -1.36 10.64
CA LEU A 115 6.57 -1.92 10.69
C LEU A 115 6.45 -2.85 11.90
N TYR A 116 5.42 -2.60 12.69
CA TYR A 116 5.02 -3.43 13.83
C TYR A 116 3.68 -4.11 13.54
N ARG A 117 3.55 -5.35 14.00
CA ARG A 117 2.34 -6.15 13.89
C ARG A 117 2.13 -6.94 15.19
N SER A 118 0.96 -6.86 15.83
CA SER A 118 0.74 -7.55 17.11
C SER A 118 0.75 -9.08 17.02
N ASP A 119 0.67 -9.65 15.81
CA ASP A 119 0.68 -11.09 15.55
C ASP A 119 2.10 -11.68 15.36
N ARG A 120 3.14 -10.84 15.44
CA ARG A 120 4.53 -11.27 15.30
C ARG A 120 5.25 -11.33 16.67
N PRO A 121 6.14 -12.31 16.88
CA PRO A 121 7.01 -12.36 18.06
C PRO A 121 7.81 -11.07 18.25
N GLU A 122 8.04 -10.66 19.50
CA GLU A 122 8.75 -9.41 19.84
C GLU A 122 10.20 -9.38 19.29
N ASP A 123 10.88 -10.53 19.29
CA ASP A 123 12.24 -10.71 18.75
C ASP A 123 12.30 -10.62 17.21
N SER A 124 11.15 -10.63 16.53
CA SER A 124 11.02 -10.50 15.08
C SER A 124 10.57 -9.10 14.65
N GLN A 125 10.50 -8.13 15.57
CA GLN A 125 9.99 -6.78 15.35
C GLN A 125 10.94 -5.66 15.80
N PRO A 126 10.86 -4.46 15.20
CA PRO A 126 10.08 -4.14 14.00
C PRO A 126 10.64 -4.80 12.74
N HIS A 127 9.77 -5.04 11.75
CA HIS A 127 10.24 -5.32 10.40
C HIS A 127 10.79 -4.04 9.79
N ARG A 128 12.09 -4.04 9.48
CA ARG A 128 12.78 -2.88 8.94
C ARG A 128 12.62 -2.84 7.43
N ILE A 129 11.88 -1.87 6.95
CA ILE A 129 11.65 -1.61 5.53
C ILE A 129 12.59 -0.49 5.10
N ARG A 130 13.34 -0.72 4.02
CA ARG A 130 14.19 0.31 3.41
C ARG A 130 13.48 0.83 2.17
N MET A 131 13.04 2.09 2.22
CA MET A 131 12.47 2.75 1.06
C MET A 131 13.61 3.13 0.12
N ILE A 132 13.68 2.47 -1.04
CA ILE A 132 14.71 2.69 -2.06
C ILE A 132 14.00 3.11 -3.32
N ARG A 133 14.50 4.15 -3.98
CA ARG A 133 14.08 4.54 -5.34
C ARG A 133 14.83 3.67 -6.36
N PRO A 134 14.15 2.84 -7.17
CA PRO A 134 14.80 2.16 -8.28
C PRO A 134 15.15 3.18 -9.39
N SER A 135 16.42 3.25 -9.80
CA SER A 135 16.90 4.23 -10.78
C SER A 135 16.43 4.00 -12.23
N TYR A 136 15.80 2.85 -12.50
CA TYR A 136 15.39 2.42 -13.84
C TYR A 136 13.93 2.74 -14.19
N LEU A 137 13.13 3.28 -13.26
CA LEU A 137 11.75 3.69 -13.52
C LEU A 137 11.70 5.19 -13.91
N PRO A 138 10.87 5.57 -14.91
CA PRO A 138 10.77 6.96 -15.33
C PRO A 138 10.11 7.85 -14.26
N PRO A 139 10.43 9.16 -14.22
CA PRO A 139 9.78 10.13 -13.35
C PRO A 139 8.24 10.15 -13.50
N ALA A 140 7.46 10.17 -12.41
CA ALA A 140 6.00 10.36 -12.50
C ALA A 140 5.62 11.83 -12.62
N PRO A 141 4.48 12.11 -13.27
CA PRO A 141 3.87 13.43 -13.27
C PRO A 141 3.61 13.90 -11.83
N TYR A 142 3.89 15.18 -11.57
CA TYR A 142 3.58 15.84 -10.31
C TYR A 142 2.10 15.62 -9.94
N PRO A 143 1.74 15.46 -8.66
CA PRO A 143 0.41 15.89 -8.26
C PRO A 143 0.35 17.39 -8.54
N ASP A 144 -0.52 17.82 -9.44
CA ASP A 144 -0.72 19.24 -9.73
C ASP A 144 -0.98 19.95 -8.40
N ASN A 145 0.03 20.66 -7.91
CA ASN A 145 -0.06 21.56 -6.77
C ASN A 145 -0.86 22.79 -7.22
N HIS A 146 -2.17 22.62 -7.39
CA HIS A 146 -3.09 23.73 -7.31
C HIS A 146 -3.41 23.96 -5.83
N TRP A 147 -2.49 24.66 -5.15
CA TRP A 147 -2.79 25.40 -3.92
C TRP A 147 -3.11 26.85 -4.29
#